data_AF-A0A7T8HJW6-F1
#
_entry.id   AF-A0A7T8HJW6-F1
#
_cell.length_a   1.000
_cell.length_b   1.000
_cell.length_c   1.000
_cell.angle_alpha   90.00
_cell.angle_beta   90.00
_cell.angle_gamma   90.00
#
_symmetry.space_group_name_H-M   'P 1'
#
loop_
_entity.id
_entity.type
_entity.pdbx_description
1 polymer ?
#
loop_
_entity_poly.entity_id
_entity_poly.type
_entity_poly.pdbx_seq_one_letter_code
_entity_poly.pdbx_strand_id
1 'polypeptide(L)'
;NYVLTYLYNQPKLTPFVVQGLVTLFARITKLGWFDTKDNDFVFRKVIEDITKFLQGSSVDHCMMGVQLLSQLTCEMNQVSEADANRSLTKHRKVASSFRDTHLFEIFQLSCTLLRTAYDNRKNLNFNDESQ
;
A
#
# COMPACT_ATOMS: atom_id res chain seq x y z
N ASN A 1 1.62 1.47 13.51
CA ASN A 1 0.43 0.97 12.79
C ASN A 1 0.33 -0.54 12.99
N TYR A 2 -0.67 -1.04 13.75
CA TYR A 2 -0.71 -2.47 14.14
C TYR A 2 -0.73 -3.43 12.95
N VAL A 3 -1.56 -3.16 11.93
CA VAL A 3 -1.71 -4.05 10.76
C VAL A 3 -0.39 -4.16 10.00
N LEU A 4 0.27 -3.03 9.75
CA LEU A 4 1.56 -3.02 9.07
C LEU A 4 2.65 -3.70 9.91
N THR A 5 2.73 -3.42 11.22
CA THR A 5 3.71 -4.10 12.10
C THR A 5 3.51 -5.61 12.11
N TYR A 6 2.25 -6.08 12.12
CA TYR A 6 1.96 -7.51 12.08
C TYR A 6 2.37 -8.14 10.74
N LEU A 7 2.01 -7.50 9.62
CA LEU A 7 2.39 -7.93 8.27
C LEU A 7 3.92 -8.01 8.10
N TYR A 8 4.64 -7.01 8.59
CA TYR A 8 6.10 -6.95 8.51
C TYR A 8 6.77 -8.08 9.30
N ASN A 9 6.28 -8.38 10.51
CA ASN A 9 6.89 -9.38 11.39
C ASN A 9 6.54 -10.82 11.03
N GLN A 10 5.55 -11.05 10.14
CA GLN A 10 5.00 -12.38 9.84
C GLN A 10 5.04 -12.65 8.32
N PRO A 11 6.23 -12.87 7.73
CA PRO A 11 6.37 -13.05 6.28
C PRO A 11 5.74 -14.35 5.74
N LYS A 12 5.45 -15.34 6.62
CA LYS A 12 4.93 -16.67 6.24
C LYS A 12 3.41 -16.81 6.40
N LEU A 13 2.66 -15.70 6.39
CA LEU A 13 1.20 -15.73 6.47
C LEU A 13 0.60 -16.36 5.21
N THR A 14 -0.50 -17.10 5.38
CA THR A 14 -1.24 -17.66 4.24
C THR A 14 -1.75 -16.53 3.35
N PRO A 15 -1.71 -16.66 2.00
CA PRO A 15 -2.04 -15.55 1.09
C PRO A 15 -3.40 -14.88 1.33
N PHE A 16 -4.44 -15.64 1.69
CA PHE A 16 -5.75 -15.07 1.98
C PHE A 16 -5.76 -14.18 3.24
N VAL A 17 -4.90 -14.47 4.22
CA VAL A 17 -4.75 -13.67 5.45
C VAL A 17 -4.05 -12.36 5.09
N VAL A 18 -2.98 -12.44 4.30
CA VAL A 18 -2.26 -11.26 3.79
C VAL A 18 -3.23 -10.36 3.02
N GLN A 19 -3.99 -10.92 2.08
CA GLN A 19 -4.98 -10.17 1.31
C GLN A 19 -6.02 -9.49 2.22
N GLY A 20 -6.55 -10.22 3.22
CA GLY A 20 -7.51 -9.67 4.18
C GLY A 20 -6.94 -8.49 4.97
N LEU A 21 -5.71 -8.60 5.45
CA LEU A 21 -5.03 -7.54 6.21
C LEU A 21 -4.67 -6.34 5.33
N VAL A 22 -4.20 -6.56 4.11
CA VAL A 22 -3.88 -5.52 3.13
C VAL A 22 -5.15 -4.75 2.74
N THR A 23 -6.27 -5.44 2.49
CA THR A 23 -7.57 -4.82 2.25
C THR A 23 -8.08 -4.07 3.48
N LEU A 24 -7.94 -4.63 4.70
CA LEU A 24 -8.33 -3.96 5.94
C LEU A 24 -7.56 -2.64 6.11
N PHE A 25 -6.25 -2.68 5.92
CA PHE A 25 -5.38 -1.51 5.99
C PHE A 25 -5.81 -0.40 5.02
N ALA A 26 -6.04 -0.75 3.75
CA ALA A 26 -6.47 0.22 2.74
C ALA A 26 -7.83 0.85 3.08
N ARG A 27 -8.79 0.04 3.55
CA ARG A 27 -10.13 0.52 3.94
C ARG A 27 -10.10 1.44 5.15
N ILE A 28 -9.35 1.10 6.19
CA ILE A 28 -9.19 1.96 7.37
C ILE A 28 -8.58 3.30 6.95
N THR A 29 -7.54 3.26 6.11
CA THR A 29 -6.85 4.46 5.60
C THR A 29 -7.80 5.38 4.83
N LYS A 30 -8.61 4.82 3.92
CA LYS A 30 -9.63 5.57 3.17
C LYS A 30 -10.69 6.16 4.08
N LEU A 31 -11.20 5.38 5.04
CA LEU A 31 -12.26 5.82 5.95
C LEU A 31 -11.81 6.98 6.84
N GLY A 32 -10.57 6.92 7.33
CA GLY A 32 -9.94 7.92 8.18
C GLY A 32 -9.15 8.99 7.43
N TRP A 33 -9.25 9.10 6.11
CA TRP A 33 -8.37 9.97 5.29
C TRP A 33 -8.35 11.46 5.71
N PHE A 34 -9.42 11.93 6.35
CA PHE A 34 -9.55 13.29 6.87
C PHE A 34 -9.58 13.35 8.40
N ASP A 35 -9.40 12.23 9.09
CA ASP A 35 -9.34 12.21 10.55
C ASP A 35 -8.03 12.86 10.99
N THR A 36 -8.15 13.72 12.00
CA THR A 36 -7.02 14.46 12.55
C THR A 36 -6.83 14.12 14.02
N LYS A 37 -5.57 14.06 14.43
CA LYS A 37 -5.17 14.00 15.84
C LYS A 37 -4.04 15.00 16.02
N ASP A 38 -4.13 15.85 17.04
CA ASP A 38 -3.12 16.87 17.32
C ASP A 38 -2.80 17.77 16.09
N ASN A 39 -3.83 18.13 15.32
CA ASN A 39 -3.77 18.91 14.06
C ASN A 39 -3.05 18.24 12.88
N ASP A 40 -2.88 16.92 12.93
CA ASP A 40 -2.19 16.16 11.87
C ASP A 40 -3.07 15.06 11.28
N PHE A 41 -2.94 14.82 9.97
CA PHE A 41 -3.69 13.80 9.24
C PHE A 41 -3.03 12.43 9.41
N VAL A 42 -3.35 11.77 10.53
CA VAL A 42 -2.67 10.53 10.95
C VAL A 42 -2.72 9.39 9.92
N PHE A 43 -3.78 9.33 9.09
CA PHE A 43 -3.92 8.29 8.05
C PHE A 43 -3.24 8.65 6.72
N ARG A 44 -2.61 9.83 6.61
CA ARG A 44 -1.87 10.22 5.40
C ARG A 44 -0.39 9.83 5.46
N LYS A 45 0.15 9.63 6.66
CA LYS A 45 1.54 9.16 6.86
C LYS A 45 1.79 7.70 6.48
N VAL A 46 0.82 7.05 5.83
CA VAL A 46 0.87 5.63 5.47
C VAL A 46 1.93 5.31 4.43
N ILE A 47 2.28 6.25 3.55
CA ILE A 47 3.31 6.01 2.52
C ILE A 47 4.71 5.88 3.15
N GLU A 48 4.99 6.66 4.20
CA GLU A 48 6.24 6.54 4.97
C GLU A 48 6.36 5.14 5.59
N ASP A 49 5.25 4.60 6.10
CA ASP A 49 5.24 3.25 6.68
C ASP A 49 5.36 2.15 5.62
N ILE A 50 4.70 2.28 4.46
CA ILE A 50 4.79 1.29 3.38
C ILE A 50 6.19 1.29 2.74
N THR A 51 6.84 2.44 2.65
CA THR A 51 8.20 2.55 2.09
C THR A 51 9.22 1.70 2.87
N LYS A 52 9.00 1.46 4.16
CA LYS A 52 9.84 0.56 4.99
C LYS A 52 9.82 -0.89 4.48
N PHE A 53 8.71 -1.36 3.93
CA PHE A 53 8.62 -2.69 3.31
C PHE A 53 9.44 -2.76 2.03
N LEU A 54 9.44 -1.69 1.25
CA LEU A 54 10.15 -1.60 -0.03
C LEU A 54 11.66 -1.48 0.13
N GLN A 55 12.12 -0.92 1.24
CA GLN A 55 13.54 -0.86 1.63
C GLN A 55 14.01 -2.14 2.34
N GLY A 56 13.11 -3.09 2.61
CA GLY A 56 13.44 -4.34 3.29
C GLY A 56 14.45 -5.18 2.50
N SER A 57 15.33 -5.88 3.21
CA SER A 57 16.41 -6.66 2.61
C SER A 57 15.93 -7.95 1.90
N SER A 58 14.65 -8.34 2.03
CA SER A 58 14.10 -9.54 1.39
C SER A 58 13.06 -9.21 0.31
N VAL A 59 12.99 -10.08 -0.69
CA VAL A 59 12.02 -10.00 -1.80
C VAL A 59 10.59 -10.05 -1.26
N ASP A 60 10.33 -10.83 -0.21
CA ASP A 60 8.99 -10.94 0.40
C ASP A 60 8.47 -9.61 0.94
N HIS A 61 9.32 -8.83 1.64
CA HIS A 61 8.92 -7.51 2.14
C HIS A 61 8.65 -6.54 0.99
N CYS A 62 9.50 -6.54 -0.04
CA CYS A 62 9.30 -5.71 -1.21
C CYS A 62 7.98 -6.04 -1.92
N MET A 63 7.70 -7.33 -2.15
CA MET A 63 6.45 -7.78 -2.77
C MET A 63 5.23 -7.37 -1.94
N MET A 64 5.30 -7.48 -0.62
CA MET A 64 4.24 -7.04 0.29
C MET A 64 4.02 -5.52 0.24
N GLY A 65 5.11 -4.73 0.19
CA GLY A 65 5.04 -3.28 0.01
C GLY A 65 4.35 -2.89 -1.29
N VAL A 66 4.66 -3.59 -2.39
CA VAL A 66 3.99 -3.39 -3.70
C VAL A 66 2.51 -3.76 -3.61
N GLN A 67 2.15 -4.87 -2.96
CA GLN A 67 0.74 -5.25 -2.74
C GLN A 67 -0.02 -4.20 -1.92
N LEU A 68 0.59 -3.65 -0.87
CA LEU A 68 0.02 -2.57 -0.06
C LEU A 68 -0.24 -1.31 -0.88
N LEU A 69 0.73 -0.85 -1.67
CA LEU A 69 0.58 0.33 -2.54
C LEU A 69 -0.52 0.13 -3.58
N SER A 70 -0.54 -1.05 -4.22
CA SER A 70 -1.54 -1.39 -5.23
C SER A 70 -2.94 -1.40 -4.63
N GLN A 71 -3.15 -2.11 -3.52
CA GLN A 71 -4.46 -2.18 -2.86
C GLN A 71 -4.92 -0.80 -2.37
N LEU A 72 -4.02 0.00 -1.77
CA LEU A 72 -4.36 1.34 -1.32
C LEU A 72 -4.78 2.23 -2.51
N THR A 73 -4.03 2.19 -3.60
CA THR A 73 -4.34 2.98 -4.81
C THR A 73 -5.68 2.57 -5.41
N CYS A 74 -5.97 1.27 -5.48
CA CYS A 74 -7.27 0.77 -5.92
C CYS A 74 -8.39 1.22 -4.98
N GLU A 75 -8.25 1.01 -3.67
CA GLU A 75 -9.28 1.33 -2.69
C GLU A 75 -9.64 2.83 -2.70
N MET A 76 -8.65 3.70 -2.84
CA MET A 76 -8.85 5.16 -2.91
C MET A 76 -9.57 5.62 -4.18
N ASN A 77 -9.40 4.91 -5.29
CA ASN A 77 -9.97 5.28 -6.60
C ASN A 77 -11.28 4.56 -6.93
N GLN A 78 -11.54 3.39 -6.32
CA GLN A 78 -12.74 2.60 -6.60
C GLN A 78 -13.92 3.05 -5.73
N VAL A 79 -15.06 3.26 -6.38
CA VAL A 79 -16.35 3.44 -5.70
C VAL A 79 -16.83 2.06 -5.25
N SER A 80 -16.83 1.80 -3.95
CA SER A 80 -17.45 0.59 -3.40
C SER A 80 -18.97 0.71 -3.36
N GLU A 81 -19.69 -0.41 -3.27
CA GLU A 81 -21.15 -0.37 -3.03
C GLU A 81 -21.50 0.38 -1.75
N ALA A 82 -20.65 0.25 -0.71
CA ALA A 82 -20.82 1.01 0.52
C ALA A 82 -20.67 2.53 0.30
N ASP A 83 -19.78 2.97 -0.59
CA ASP A 83 -19.63 4.38 -0.95
C ASP A 83 -20.85 4.91 -1.70
N ALA A 84 -21.36 4.12 -2.65
CA ALA A 84 -22.56 4.44 -3.42
C ALA A 84 -23.79 4.60 -2.52
N ASN A 85 -23.92 3.73 -1.51
CA ASN A 85 -25.06 3.71 -0.59
C ASN A 85 -24.94 4.73 0.56
N ARG A 86 -23.74 5.28 0.84
CA ARG A 86 -23.51 6.23 1.95
C ARG A 86 -23.31 7.66 1.49
N SER A 87 -22.28 7.94 0.68
CA SER A 87 -21.95 9.29 0.22
C SER A 87 -20.88 9.30 -0.88
N LEU A 88 -21.32 9.42 -2.14
CA LEU A 88 -20.43 9.61 -3.30
C LEU A 88 -19.58 10.88 -3.17
N THR A 89 -20.10 11.94 -2.55
CA THR A 89 -19.36 13.18 -2.32
C THR A 89 -18.16 12.96 -1.40
N LYS A 90 -18.32 12.16 -0.32
CA LYS A 90 -17.20 11.81 0.57
C LYS A 90 -16.12 11.03 -0.20
N HIS A 91 -16.52 10.02 -0.97
CA HIS A 91 -15.60 9.25 -1.80
C HIS A 91 -14.80 10.15 -2.76
N ARG A 92 -15.48 11.00 -3.53
CA ARG A 92 -14.82 11.93 -4.48
C ARG A 92 -13.83 12.86 -3.78
N LYS A 93 -14.20 13.39 -2.62
CA LYS A 93 -13.30 14.25 -1.83
C LYS A 93 -12.03 13.52 -1.39
N VAL A 94 -12.15 12.26 -0.95
CA VAL A 94 -10.99 11.41 -0.62
C VAL A 94 -10.14 11.14 -1.87
N ALA A 95 -10.76 10.67 -2.95
CA ALA A 95 -10.06 10.33 -4.20
C ALA A 95 -9.29 11.53 -4.77
N SER A 96 -9.93 12.71 -4.85
CA SER A 96 -9.26 13.94 -5.30
C SER A 96 -8.10 14.32 -4.38
N SER A 97 -8.31 14.31 -3.06
CA SER A 97 -7.23 14.61 -2.12
C SER A 97 -6.07 13.63 -2.23
N PHE A 98 -6.32 12.32 -2.36
CA PHE A 98 -5.29 11.31 -2.53
C PHE A 98 -4.48 11.50 -3.80
N ARG A 99 -5.17 11.74 -4.92
CA ARG A 99 -4.54 12.04 -6.21
C ARG A 99 -3.59 13.22 -6.10
N ASP A 100 -4.04 14.30 -5.47
CA ASP A 100 -3.30 15.56 -5.44
C ASP A 100 -2.14 15.54 -4.43
N THR A 101 -2.14 14.62 -3.45
CA THR A 101 -1.14 14.61 -2.37
C THR A 101 -0.23 13.39 -2.32
N HIS A 102 -0.63 12.22 -2.82
CA HIS A 102 0.15 10.98 -2.66
C HIS A 102 0.35 10.20 -3.96
N LEU A 103 -0.58 10.27 -4.93
CA LEU A 103 -0.53 9.39 -6.11
C LEU A 103 0.73 9.60 -6.96
N PHE A 104 1.21 10.84 -7.07
CA PHE A 104 2.44 11.12 -7.81
C PHE A 104 3.68 10.51 -7.14
N GLU A 105 3.78 10.60 -5.81
CA GLU A 105 4.87 9.97 -5.05
C GLU A 105 4.86 8.45 -5.23
N ILE A 106 3.68 7.81 -5.14
CA ILE A 106 3.52 6.37 -5.38
C ILE A 106 3.96 5.99 -6.81
N PHE A 107 3.61 6.81 -7.79
CA PHE A 107 4.03 6.59 -9.18
C PHE A 107 5.55 6.66 -9.34
N GLN A 108 6.19 7.69 -8.78
CA GLN A 108 7.66 7.82 -8.80
C GLN A 108 8.34 6.64 -8.12
N LEU A 109 7.82 6.22 -6.95
CA LEU A 109 8.32 5.05 -6.22
C LEU A 109 8.20 3.77 -7.05
N SER A 110 7.07 3.57 -7.72
CA SER A 110 6.85 2.43 -8.62
C SER A 110 7.84 2.43 -9.79
N CYS A 111 8.12 3.59 -10.40
CA CYS A 111 9.12 3.72 -11.45
C CYS A 111 10.53 3.38 -10.95
N THR A 112 10.89 3.86 -9.76
CA THR A 112 12.18 3.54 -9.12
C THR A 112 12.32 2.03 -8.91
N LEU A 113 11.30 1.37 -8.34
CA LEU A 113 11.31 -0.08 -8.13
C LEU A 113 11.48 -0.86 -9.43
N LEU A 114 10.74 -0.48 -10.49
CA LEU A 114 10.86 -1.10 -11.81
C LEU A 114 12.26 -0.93 -12.42
N ARG A 115 12.85 0.27 -12.29
CA ARG A 115 14.21 0.53 -12.77
C ARG A 115 15.25 -0.30 -12.00
N THR A 116 15.15 -0.33 -10.67
CA THR A 116 16.01 -1.16 -9.83
C THR A 116 15.89 -2.65 -10.18
N ALA A 117 14.67 -3.16 -10.38
CA ALA A 117 14.45 -4.54 -10.81
C ALA A 117 15.06 -4.81 -12.20
N TYR A 118 14.90 -3.88 -13.15
CA TYR A 118 15.49 -3.97 -14.48
C TYR A 118 17.02 -3.99 -14.45
N ASP A 119 17.65 -3.14 -13.64
CA ASP A 119 19.11 -3.09 -13.53
C ASP A 119 19.66 -4.37 -12.86
N ASN A 120 18.94 -4.89 -11.87
CA ASN A 120 19.29 -6.13 -11.16
C ASN A 120 18.94 -7.42 -11.93
N ARG A 121 18.26 -7.35 -13.09
CA ARG A 121 17.85 -8.53 -13.86
C ARG A 121 18.98 -9.45 -14.28
N LYS A 122 20.21 -8.93 -14.38
CA LYS A 122 21.40 -9.72 -14.72
C LYS A 122 21.95 -10.52 -13.53
N ASN A 123 21.58 -10.13 -12.31
CA ASN A 123 21.96 -10.79 -11.06
C ASN A 123 20.84 -11.69 -10.50
N LEU A 124 19.63 -11.61 -11.07
CA LEU A 124 18.52 -12.51 -10.76
C LEU A 124 18.75 -13.85 -11.47
N ASN A 125 19.50 -14.75 -10.84
CA ASN A 125 19.51 -16.16 -11.23
C ASN A 125 18.14 -16.75 -10.92
N PHE A 126 17.28 -16.90 -11.94
CA PHE A 126 15.98 -17.58 -11.83
C PHE A 126 16.10 -19.11 -11.78
N ASN A 127 17.31 -19.66 -11.67
CA ASN A 127 17.60 -21.09 -11.63
C ASN A 127 17.63 -21.70 -10.22
N ASP A 128 17.13 -21.00 -9.19
CA ASP A 128 16.98 -21.61 -7.86
C ASP A 128 15.71 -22.48 -7.83
N GLU A 129 15.78 -23.66 -8.46
CA GLU A 129 14.82 -24.77 -8.31
C GLU A 129 14.98 -25.49 -6.94
N SER A 130 15.41 -24.79 -5.90
CA SER A 130 15.53 -25.37 -4.56
C SER A 130 15.19 -24.37 -3.47
N GLN A 131 13.92 -24.37 -3.04
CA GLN A 131 13.52 -24.44 -1.63
C GLN A 131 12.01 -24.65 -1.45
#